data_AF-A0A938S5Z9-F1
#
_entry.id   AF-A0A938S5Z9-F1
#
_cell.length_a   1.000
_cell.length_b   1.000
_cell.length_c   1.000
_cell.angle_alpha   90.00
_cell.angle_beta   90.00
_cell.angle_gamma   90.00
#
_symmetry.space_group_name_H-M   'P 1'
#
loop_
_entity.id
_entity.type
_entity.pdbx_description
1 polymer ?
#
loop_
_entity_poly.entity_id
_entity_poly.type
_entity_poly.pdbx_seq_one_letter_code
_entity_poly.pdbx_strand_id
1 'polypeptide(L)'
;MVREAGSERGPRAFHSGWMPPHPTFFCWRALYDEFGGFDPRYRIAGDFEFMLRLIERHGIRVRYVPRPFVRMRVGGRANTLRGIIQGNREIVHAFRANGLEFSSRFFCTKLVRKLRQLVWRPSLNVLP
;
A
#
# COMPACT_ATOMS: atom_id res chain seq x y z
N MET A 1 -4.99 -15.65 7.88
CA MET A 1 -5.66 -14.39 7.54
C MET A 1 -4.76 -13.25 7.98
N VAL A 2 -4.14 -12.53 7.05
CA VAL A 2 -3.37 -11.33 7.40
C VAL A 2 -4.40 -10.23 7.66
N ARG A 3 -4.42 -9.69 8.88
CA ARG A 3 -5.30 -8.59 9.28
C ARG A 3 -4.48 -7.31 9.21
N GLU A 4 -4.82 -6.44 8.27
CA GLU A 4 -4.23 -5.11 8.19
C GLU A 4 -5.24 -4.11 8.74
N ALA A 5 -4.89 -3.47 9.87
CA ALA A 5 -5.62 -2.30 10.34
C ALA A 5 -5.36 -1.17 9.33
N GLY A 6 -6.39 -0.76 8.60
CA GLY A 6 -6.33 0.48 7.84
C GLY A 6 -6.21 1.66 8.80
N SER A 7 -5.50 2.70 8.37
CA SER A 7 -5.43 3.98 9.08
C SER A 7 -5.41 5.08 8.04
N GLU A 8 -6.09 6.19 8.34
CA GLU A 8 -5.94 7.43 7.57
C GLU A 8 -4.55 7.96 7.83
N ARG A 9 -3.81 8.24 6.77
CA ARG A 9 -2.54 8.94 6.88
C ARG A 9 -2.41 9.92 5.73
N GLY A 10 -1.82 11.07 6.04
CA GLY A 10 -1.53 12.10 5.07
C GLY A 10 -0.19 11.87 4.36
N PRO A 11 0.28 12.91 3.64
CA PRO A 11 1.60 12.92 3.01
C PRO A 11 2.72 12.59 4.01
N ARG A 12 3.82 12.03 3.51
CA ARG A 12 5.00 11.43 4.16
C ARG A 12 4.78 10.05 4.79
N ALA A 13 3.55 9.56 4.86
CA ALA A 13 3.27 8.27 5.46
C ALA A 13 3.90 7.11 4.67
N PHE A 14 3.95 7.20 3.34
CA PHE A 14 4.55 6.16 2.51
C PHE A 14 6.05 6.00 2.79
N HIS A 15 6.76 7.09 3.10
CA HIS A 15 8.20 7.05 3.44
C HIS A 15 8.47 6.25 4.73
N SER A 16 7.46 6.08 5.59
CA SER A 16 7.52 5.29 6.83
C SER A 16 7.07 3.83 6.67
N GLY A 17 6.92 3.35 5.44
CA GLY A 17 6.47 1.98 5.17
C GLY A 17 4.96 1.80 5.30
N TRP A 18 4.17 2.88 5.25
CA TRP A 18 2.73 2.76 5.12
C TRP A 18 2.35 2.34 3.71
N MET A 19 1.47 1.36 3.63
CA MET A 19 0.83 0.91 2.40
C MET A 19 -0.66 0.86 2.73
N PRO A 20 -1.49 1.69 2.08
CA PRO A 20 -2.93 1.63 2.31
C PRO A 20 -3.46 0.25 1.93
N PRO A 21 -4.58 -0.22 2.52
CA PRO A 21 -5.25 -1.44 2.10
C PRO A 21 -5.73 -1.34 0.63
N HIS A 22 -4.84 -1.72 -0.30
CA HIS A 22 -5.04 -1.69 -1.75
C HIS A 22 -6.34 -2.33 -2.29
N PRO A 23 -6.93 -3.40 -1.73
CA PRO A 23 -8.13 -4.03 -2.32
C PRO A 23 -9.40 -3.25 -1.99
N THR A 24 -9.32 -2.28 -1.09
CA THR A 24 -10.45 -1.46 -0.63
C THR A 24 -10.13 0.02 -0.78
N PHE A 25 -9.24 0.36 -1.72
CA PHE A 25 -8.98 1.73 -2.12
C PHE A 25 -9.94 2.11 -3.25
N PHE A 26 -10.79 3.10 -3.00
CA PHE A 26 -11.74 3.63 -3.96
C PHE A 26 -11.47 5.12 -4.17
N CYS A 27 -11.53 5.58 -5.41
CA CYS A 27 -11.33 6.97 -5.75
C CYS A 27 -12.20 7.37 -6.95
N TRP A 28 -12.39 8.68 -7.15
CA TRP A 28 -13.22 9.20 -8.23
C TRP A 28 -12.59 8.94 -9.59
N ARG A 29 -13.42 8.69 -10.62
CA ARG A 29 -12.97 8.56 -12.01
C ARG A 29 -12.11 9.74 -12.46
N ALA A 30 -12.50 10.95 -12.08
CA ALA A 30 -11.76 12.17 -12.41
C ALA A 30 -10.27 12.10 -12.02
N LEU A 31 -9.90 11.38 -10.96
CA LEU A 31 -8.49 11.23 -10.55
C LEU A 31 -7.71 10.31 -11.50
N TYR A 32 -8.36 9.33 -12.13
CA TYR A 32 -7.75 8.52 -13.20
C TYR A 32 -7.56 9.35 -14.46
N ASP A 33 -8.53 10.20 -14.79
CA ASP A 33 -8.48 11.04 -15.98
C ASP A 33 -7.42 12.15 -15.82
N GLU A 34 -7.30 12.72 -14.62
CA GLU A 34 -6.35 13.80 -14.31
C GLU A 34 -4.91 13.29 -14.09
N PHE A 35 -4.74 12.19 -13.34
CA PHE A 35 -3.42 11.70 -12.92
C PHE A 35 -2.99 10.39 -13.59
N GLY A 36 -3.75 9.94 -14.59
CA GLY A 36 -3.50 8.71 -15.34
C GLY A 36 -3.85 7.43 -14.57
N GLY A 37 -4.05 6.34 -15.30
CA GLY A 37 -4.33 5.02 -14.75
C GLY A 37 -3.11 4.25 -14.21
N PHE A 38 -3.28 2.95 -14.01
CA PHE A 38 -2.18 2.06 -13.61
C PHE A 38 -1.12 1.98 -14.70
N ASP A 39 0.14 2.09 -14.31
CA ASP A 39 1.25 1.89 -15.23
C ASP A 39 1.55 0.38 -15.41
N PRO A 40 1.41 -0.17 -16.63
CA PRO A 40 1.56 -1.60 -16.90
C PRO A 40 3.00 -2.11 -16.72
N ARG A 41 3.99 -1.22 -16.55
CA ARG A 41 5.38 -1.60 -16.25
C ARG A 41 5.52 -2.21 -14.85
N TYR A 42 4.61 -1.89 -13.93
CA TYR A 42 4.60 -2.44 -12.58
C TYR A 42 3.86 -3.78 -12.55
N ARG A 43 4.60 -4.88 -12.40
CA ARG A 43 4.02 -6.24 -12.42
C ARG A 43 3.55 -6.72 -11.05
N ILE A 44 3.96 -6.04 -9.98
CA ILE A 44 3.67 -6.42 -8.60
C ILE A 44 3.16 -5.21 -7.81
N ALA A 45 3.79 -4.04 -7.94
CA ALA A 45 3.54 -2.88 -7.09
C ALA A 45 2.82 -1.72 -7.83
N GLY A 46 1.95 -2.04 -8.80
CA GLY A 46 1.22 -1.01 -9.57
C GLY A 46 0.15 -0.29 -8.75
N ASP A 47 -0.49 -1.00 -7.84
CA ASP A 47 -1.37 -0.47 -6.80
C ASP A 47 -0.64 0.48 -5.85
N PHE A 48 0.55 0.09 -5.40
CA PHE A 48 1.41 0.93 -4.58
C PHE A 48 1.78 2.22 -5.32
N GLU A 49 2.23 2.12 -6.57
CA GLU A 49 2.60 3.30 -7.35
C GLU A 49 1.42 4.25 -7.54
N PHE A 50 0.26 3.72 -7.91
CA PHE A 50 -0.94 4.53 -8.12
C PHE A 50 -1.34 5.28 -6.84
N MET A 51 -1.39 4.59 -5.69
CA MET A 51 -1.71 5.22 -4.41
C MET A 51 -0.64 6.22 -3.96
N LEU A 52 0.65 5.91 -4.19
CA LEU A 52 1.76 6.82 -3.90
C LEU A 52 1.62 8.11 -4.72
N ARG A 53 1.34 7.99 -6.03
CA ARG A 53 1.15 9.13 -6.93
C ARG A 53 0.00 10.01 -6.47
N LEU A 54 -1.17 9.43 -6.19
CA LEU A 54 -2.32 10.22 -5.75
C LEU A 54 -2.09 10.90 -4.39
N ILE A 55 -1.62 10.16 -3.39
CA ILE A 55 -1.61 10.63 -1.99
C ILE A 55 -0.37 11.48 -1.68
N GLU A 56 0.82 11.02 -2.11
CA GLU A 56 2.08 11.69 -1.78
C GLU A 56 2.42 12.79 -2.77
N ARG A 57 2.34 12.50 -4.08
CA ARG A 57 2.71 13.48 -5.11
C ARG A 57 1.63 14.54 -5.31
N HIS A 58 0.36 14.14 -5.39
CA HIS A 58 -0.76 15.06 -5.65
C HIS A 58 -1.53 15.49 -4.39
N GLY A 59 -1.16 14.99 -3.21
CA GLY A 59 -1.74 15.44 -1.94
C GLY A 59 -3.21 15.07 -1.75
N ILE A 60 -3.71 14.06 -2.47
CA ILE A 60 -5.10 13.60 -2.34
C ILE A 60 -5.33 13.06 -0.93
N ARG A 61 -6.32 13.65 -0.24
CA ARG A 61 -6.70 13.24 1.11
C ARG A 61 -7.49 11.93 1.05
N VAL A 62 -7.19 11.02 1.97
CA VAL A 62 -7.88 9.74 2.08
C VAL A 62 -8.59 9.61 3.41
N ARG A 63 -9.75 8.95 3.38
CA ARG A 63 -10.55 8.64 4.56
C ARG A 63 -10.69 7.13 4.71
N TYR A 64 -10.51 6.63 5.92
CA TYR A 64 -10.65 5.24 6.30
C TYR A 64 -12.05 5.02 6.82
N VAL A 65 -12.70 3.99 6.29
CA VAL A 65 -13.98 3.54 6.79
C VAL A 65 -13.72 2.31 7.67
N PRO A 66 -14.00 2.34 8.98
CA PRO A 66 -13.71 1.25 9.90
C PRO A 66 -14.72 0.10 9.76
N ARG A 67 -14.87 -0.43 8.54
CA ARG A 67 -15.76 -1.53 8.20
C ARG A 67 -15.02 -2.54 7.32
N PRO A 68 -15.18 -3.86 7.53
CA PRO A 68 -14.63 -4.84 6.61
C PRO A 68 -15.41 -4.82 5.29
N PHE A 69 -14.71 -4.57 4.18
CA PHE A 69 -15.29 -4.66 2.83
C PHE A 69 -14.91 -5.96 2.10
N VAL A 70 -13.65 -6.41 2.25
CA VAL A 70 -13.08 -7.51 1.46
C VAL A 70 -12.30 -8.46 2.34
N ARG A 71 -12.38 -9.76 2.02
CA ARG A 71 -11.52 -10.82 2.58
C ARG A 71 -10.52 -11.29 1.53
N MET A 72 -9.25 -10.89 1.66
CA MET A 72 -8.19 -11.39 0.79
C MET A 72 -7.78 -12.83 1.13
N ARG A 73 -7.53 -13.64 0.09
CA ARG A 73 -6.92 -14.97 0.22
C ARG A 73 -5.40 -14.83 0.32
N VAL A 74 -4.75 -15.74 1.04
CA VAL A 74 -3.29 -15.81 1.08
C VAL A 74 -2.80 -16.44 -0.22
N GLY A 75 -1.91 -15.77 -0.94
CA GLY A 75 -1.40 -16.22 -2.24
C GLY A 75 -0.91 -15.05 -3.10
N GLY A 76 -0.54 -15.35 -4.34
CA GLY A 76 -0.21 -14.33 -5.35
C GLY A 76 1.29 -14.17 -5.63
N ARG A 77 1.59 -13.36 -6.64
CA ARG A 77 2.93 -13.18 -7.21
C ARG A 77 3.95 -12.65 -6.18
N ALA A 78 3.49 -11.84 -5.24
CA ALA A 78 4.30 -11.23 -4.19
C ALA A 78 4.69 -12.18 -3.03
N ASN A 79 4.26 -13.44 -3.04
CA ASN A 79 4.61 -14.43 -1.99
C ASN A 79 5.82 -15.30 -2.32
N THR A 80 6.41 -15.13 -3.50
CA THR A 80 7.67 -15.81 -3.87
C THR A 80 8.86 -14.91 -3.54
N LEU A 81 10.03 -15.49 -3.22
CA LEU A 81 11.26 -14.68 -2.97
C LEU A 81 11.56 -13.73 -4.14
N ARG A 82 11.47 -14.23 -5.37
CA ARG A 82 11.62 -13.43 -6.60
C ARG A 82 10.58 -12.30 -6.65
N GLY A 83 9.32 -12.59 -6.32
CA GLY A 83 8.25 -11.60 -6.28
C GLY A 83 8.45 -10.52 -5.21
N ILE A 84 8.96 -10.89 -4.04
CA ILE A 84 9.28 -9.93 -2.96
C ILE A 84 10.40 -8.98 -3.40
N ILE A 85 11.47 -9.52 -4.00
CA ILE A 85 12.60 -8.72 -4.50
C ILE A 85 12.12 -7.79 -5.62
N GLN A 86 11.38 -8.33 -6.59
CA GLN A 86 10.83 -7.55 -7.70
C GLN A 86 9.88 -6.46 -7.21
N GLY A 87 8.96 -6.77 -6.30
CA GLY A 87 8.03 -5.79 -5.74
C GLY A 87 8.75 -4.68 -4.98
N ASN A 88 9.82 -5.00 -4.24
CA ASN A 88 10.63 -3.97 -3.56
C ASN A 88 11.39 -3.08 -4.56
N ARG A 89 11.90 -3.62 -5.67
CA ARG A 89 12.52 -2.84 -6.75
C ARG A 89 11.50 -1.90 -7.41
N GLU A 90 10.31 -2.41 -7.67
CA GLU A 90 9.20 -1.64 -8.22
C GLU A 90 8.75 -0.52 -7.27
N ILE A 91 8.72 -0.76 -5.95
CA ILE A 91 8.45 0.29 -4.96
C ILE A 91 9.49 1.42 -5.05
N VAL A 92 10.79 1.08 -5.08
CA VAL A 92 11.85 2.11 -5.22
C VAL A 92 11.70 2.88 -6.53
N HIS A 93 11.36 2.18 -7.61
CA HIS A 93 11.08 2.80 -8.90
C HIS A 93 9.85 3.73 -8.84
N ALA A 94 8.78 3.35 -8.14
CA ALA A 94 7.58 4.17 -7.95
C ALA A 94 7.87 5.52 -7.29
N PHE A 95 8.73 5.55 -6.26
CA PHE A 95 9.19 6.81 -5.66
C PHE A 95 9.93 7.68 -6.69
N ARG A 96 10.92 7.11 -7.39
CA ARG A 96 11.72 7.85 -8.38
C ARG A 96 10.89 8.36 -9.55
N ALA A 97 10.00 7.54 -10.11
CA ALA A 97 9.13 7.90 -11.22
C ALA A 97 8.15 9.03 -10.86
N ASN A 98 7.85 9.20 -9.58
CA ASN A 98 7.00 10.26 -9.06
C ASN A 98 7.76 11.47 -8.49
N GLY A 99 9.08 11.53 -8.68
CA GLY A 99 9.91 12.64 -8.18
C GLY A 99 10.02 12.69 -6.65
N LEU A 100 9.75 11.56 -5.98
CA LEU A 100 9.77 11.45 -4.52
C LEU A 100 11.07 10.80 -4.05
N GLU A 101 11.61 11.27 -2.93
CA GLU A 101 12.81 10.68 -2.34
C GLU A 101 12.49 9.35 -1.65
N PHE A 102 13.22 8.29 -2.03
CA PHE A 102 13.09 7.02 -1.35
C PHE A 102 13.94 7.00 -0.06
N SER A 103 13.32 6.72 1.09
CA SER A 103 14.05 6.53 2.35
C SER A 103 14.25 5.05 2.65
N SER A 104 15.49 4.64 2.95
CA SER A 104 15.82 3.27 3.40
C SER A 104 15.06 2.86 4.67
N ARG A 105 14.56 3.84 5.45
CA ARG A 105 13.69 3.60 6.62
C ARG A 105 12.43 2.82 6.25
N PHE A 106 11.98 2.89 5.00
CA PHE A 106 10.86 2.12 4.45
C PHE A 106 11.04 0.61 4.66
N PHE A 107 12.22 0.06 4.36
CA PHE A 107 12.43 -1.39 4.46
C PHE A 107 12.48 -1.86 5.92
N CYS A 108 13.15 -1.11 6.79
CA CYS A 108 13.23 -1.44 8.21
C CYS A 108 11.85 -1.44 8.87
N THR A 109 11.05 -0.40 8.62
CA THR A 109 9.69 -0.29 9.18
C THR A 109 8.74 -1.34 8.63
N LYS A 110 8.84 -1.68 7.34
CA LYS A 110 8.06 -2.75 6.71
C LYS A 110 8.37 -4.12 7.34
N LEU A 111 9.64 -4.43 7.56
CA LEU A 111 10.06 -5.68 8.21
C LEU A 111 9.56 -5.76 9.65
N VAL A 112 9.76 -4.71 10.44
CA VAL A 112 9.31 -4.64 11.83
C VAL A 112 7.79 -4.79 11.92
N ARG A 113 7.01 -4.14 11.05
CA ARG A 113 5.55 -4.28 11.01
C ARG A 113 5.13 -5.71 10.68
N LYS A 114 5.79 -6.37 9.72
CA LYS A 114 5.49 -7.75 9.35
C LYS A 114 5.77 -8.71 10.52
N LEU A 115 6.87 -8.52 11.23
CA LEU A 115 7.20 -9.30 12.43
C LEU A 115 6.18 -9.07 13.56
N ARG A 116 5.80 -7.81 13.80
CA ARG A 116 4.75 -7.49 14.79
C ARG A 116 3.40 -8.13 14.45
N GLN A 117 3.03 -8.22 13.18
CA GLN A 117 1.81 -8.90 12.73
C GLN A 117 1.83 -10.42 12.98
N LEU A 118 3.01 -11.05 13.09
CA LEU A 118 3.12 -12.46 13.43
C LEU A 118 2.86 -12.71 14.93
N VAL A 119 3.32 -11.78 15.78
CA VAL A 119 3.23 -11.89 17.24
C VAL A 119 1.88 -11.39 17.77
N TRP A 120 1.31 -10.35 17.17
CA TRP A 120 0.06 -9.74 17.61
C TRP A 120 -1.08 -9.97 16.61
N ARG A 121 -2.12 -10.69 17.05
CA ARG A 121 -3.37 -10.88 16.31
C ARG A 121 -4.50 -10.18 17.08
N PRO A 122 -5.10 -9.10 16.57
CA PRO A 122 -6.23 -8.47 17.25
C PRO A 122 -7.44 -9.41 17.28
N SER A 123 -8.06 -9.57 18.45
CA SER A 123 -9.32 -10.29 18.69
C SER A 123 -10.48 -9.58 17.98
N LEU A 124 -11.46 -10.32 17.43
CA LEU A 124 -12.65 -9.72 16.81
C LEU A 124 -13.67 -9.33 17.88
N ASN A 125 -14.15 -8.09 17.83
CA ASN A 125 -15.56 -7.81 18.12
C ASN A 125 -16.24 -7.63 16.76
N VAL A 126 -16.77 -8.71 16.20
CA VAL A 126 -17.73 -8.61 15.10
C VAL A 126 -19.02 -8.18 15.77
N LEU A 127 -19.38 -6.90 15.65
CA LEU A 127 -20.76 -6.52 15.95
C LEU A 127 -21.66 -7.22 14.90
N PRO A 128 -22.80 -7.78 15.33
CA PRO A 128 -23.66 -8.62 14.51
C PRO A 128 -24.15 -7.93 13.23
#